data_AF-A0A958FC78-F1
#
_entry.id   AF-A0A958FC78-F1
#
_cell.length_a   1.000
_cell.length_b   1.000
_cell.length_c   1.000
_cell.angle_alpha   90.00
_cell.angle_beta   90.00
_cell.angle_gamma   90.00
#
_symmetry.space_group_name_H-M   'P 1'
#
loop_
_entity.id
_entity.type
_entity.pdbx_description
1 polymer ?
#
loop_
_entity_poly.entity_id
_entity_poly.type
_entity_poly.pdbx_seq_one_letter_code
_entity_poly.pdbx_strand_id
1 'polypeptide(L)'
;MQEYNNTHAPYMSFYSAPFYQDVARNWHGLGFFYLFLLVIITWLPDIYALQKWVSETANVEAPGIVEQVPRIEISDGRVHVDVKTPYYI
;
A
#
# COMPACT_ATOMS: atom_id res chain seq x y z
N MET A 1 -18.19 -17.28 -30.16
CA MET A 1 -18.51 -15.84 -30.34
C MET A 1 -18.65 -15.28 -28.94
N GLN A 2 -17.95 -14.20 -28.58
CA GLN A 2 -18.14 -13.55 -27.29
C GLN A 2 -19.58 -13.00 -27.26
N GLU A 3 -20.43 -13.54 -26.39
CA GLU A 3 -21.82 -13.06 -26.24
C GLU A 3 -21.90 -11.79 -25.39
N TYR A 4 -20.88 -11.51 -24.57
CA TYR A 4 -20.85 -10.38 -23.66
C TYR A 4 -19.80 -9.35 -24.06
N ASN A 5 -20.24 -8.09 -24.21
CA ASN A 5 -19.35 -6.97 -24.50
C ASN A 5 -18.48 -6.64 -23.27
N ASN A 6 -17.19 -6.42 -23.47
CA ASN A 6 -16.18 -6.24 -22.40
C ASN A 6 -16.50 -5.09 -21.43
N THR A 7 -17.33 -4.13 -21.84
CA THR A 7 -17.75 -2.97 -21.05
C THR A 7 -18.71 -3.32 -19.90
N HIS A 8 -19.43 -4.45 -19.99
CA HIS A 8 -20.34 -4.90 -18.93
C HIS A 8 -19.66 -5.74 -17.84
N ALA A 9 -18.39 -6.09 -18.04
CA ALA A 9 -17.61 -6.90 -17.11
C ALA A 9 -17.62 -6.39 -15.66
N PRO A 10 -17.50 -5.07 -15.36
CA PRO A 10 -17.51 -4.58 -13.98
C PRO A 10 -18.79 -4.89 -13.23
N TYR A 11 -19.94 -4.83 -13.89
CA TYR A 11 -21.22 -5.08 -13.25
C TYR A 11 -21.55 -6.57 -13.20
N MET A 12 -21.36 -7.28 -14.32
CA MET A 12 -21.70 -8.70 -14.45
C MET A 12 -20.80 -9.62 -13.61
N SER A 13 -19.59 -9.19 -13.27
CA SER A 13 -18.67 -9.95 -12.41
C SER A 13 -19.25 -10.24 -11.02
N PHE A 14 -20.23 -9.48 -10.54
CA PHE A 14 -20.76 -9.70 -9.19
C PHE A 14 -21.81 -10.80 -9.07
N TYR A 15 -22.46 -11.20 -10.18
CA TYR A 15 -23.65 -12.07 -10.09
C TYR A 15 -23.89 -13.00 -11.30
N SER A 16 -23.19 -12.82 -12.43
CA SER A 16 -23.52 -13.54 -13.67
C SER A 16 -22.69 -14.81 -13.87
N ALA A 17 -23.26 -15.97 -13.56
CA ALA A 17 -22.64 -17.27 -13.86
C ALA A 17 -22.35 -17.51 -15.36
N PRO A 18 -23.23 -17.11 -16.31
CA PRO A 18 -22.93 -17.23 -17.75
C PRO A 18 -21.72 -16.42 -18.19
N PHE A 19 -21.53 -15.23 -17.60
CA PHE A 19 -20.38 -14.38 -17.88
C PHE A 19 -19.06 -15.07 -17.50
N TYR A 20 -19.01 -15.73 -16.33
CA TYR A 20 -17.83 -16.49 -15.93
C TYR A 20 -17.52 -17.66 -16.88
N GLN A 21 -18.55 -18.31 -17.44
CA GLN A 21 -18.36 -19.37 -18.43
C GLN A 21 -17.79 -18.82 -19.75
N ASP A 22 -18.25 -17.65 -20.18
CA ASP A 22 -17.70 -16.95 -21.36
C ASP A 22 -16.25 -16.52 -21.14
N VAL A 23 -15.93 -15.96 -19.97
CA VAL A 23 -14.56 -15.57 -19.59
C VAL A 23 -13.64 -16.79 -19.59
N ALA A 24 -14.05 -17.90 -18.99
CA ALA A 24 -13.24 -19.12 -18.93
C ALA A 24 -12.99 -19.75 -20.32
N ARG A 25 -13.96 -19.66 -21.23
CA ARG A 25 -13.89 -20.31 -22.55
C ARG A 25 -13.27 -19.42 -23.63
N ASN A 26 -13.53 -18.11 -23.60
CA ASN A 26 -13.27 -17.22 -24.75
C ASN A 26 -12.24 -16.12 -24.46
N TRP A 27 -11.88 -15.83 -23.20
CA TRP A 27 -11.06 -14.65 -22.90
C TRP A 27 -9.55 -14.89 -22.89
N HIS A 28 -9.06 -16.14 -22.94
CA HIS A 28 -7.64 -16.49 -23.22
C HIS A 28 -6.59 -15.59 -22.52
N GLY A 29 -6.81 -15.20 -21.26
CA GLY A 29 -5.90 -14.35 -20.48
C GLY A 29 -6.32 -12.87 -20.33
N LEU A 30 -7.27 -12.36 -21.12
CA LEU A 30 -7.84 -11.01 -20.95
C LEU A 30 -8.50 -10.80 -19.58
N GLY A 31 -9.01 -11.88 -18.96
CA GLY A 31 -9.55 -11.83 -17.60
C GLY A 31 -8.50 -11.42 -16.55
N PHE A 32 -7.26 -11.88 -16.68
CA PHE A 32 -6.18 -11.47 -15.79
C PHE A 32 -5.80 -10.01 -15.99
N PHE A 33 -5.73 -9.55 -17.25
CA PHE A 33 -5.48 -8.14 -17.54
C PHE A 33 -6.58 -7.24 -16.97
N TYR A 34 -7.84 -7.65 -17.09
CA TYR A 34 -8.98 -6.95 -16.47
C TYR A 34 -8.84 -6.86 -14.95
N LEU A 35 -8.54 -7.98 -14.27
CA LEU A 35 -8.32 -8.00 -12.83
C LEU A 35 -7.13 -7.12 -12.42
N PHE A 36 -6.05 -7.14 -13.19
CA PHE A 36 -4.88 -6.30 -12.96
C PHE A 36 -5.22 -4.80 -13.04
N LEU A 37 -5.96 -4.38 -14.06
CA LEU A 37 -6.45 -3.00 -14.16
C LEU A 37 -7.38 -2.64 -13.00
N LEU A 38 -8.26 -3.54 -12.61
CA LEU A 38 -9.17 -3.32 -11.48
C LEU A 38 -8.42 -3.13 -10.17
N VAL A 39 -7.38 -3.94 -9.92
CA VAL A 39 -6.50 -3.78 -8.75
C VAL A 39 -5.79 -2.43 -8.79
N ILE A 40 -5.21 -2.03 -9.92
CA ILE A 40 -4.56 -0.72 -10.05
C ILE A 40 -5.53 0.41 -9.72
N ILE A 41 -6.71 0.41 -10.35
CA ILE A 41 -7.69 1.50 -10.18
C ILE A 41 -8.17 1.59 -8.73
N THR A 42 -8.41 0.44 -8.09
CA THR A 42 -8.87 0.41 -6.69
C THR A 42 -7.78 0.78 -5.69
N TRP A 43 -6.52 0.47 -5.98
CA TRP A 43 -5.40 0.78 -5.08
C TRP A 43 -4.86 2.20 -5.22
N LEU A 44 -5.07 2.88 -6.35
CA LEU A 44 -4.54 4.24 -6.58
C LEU A 44 -4.88 5.23 -5.44
N PRO A 45 -6.14 5.33 -4.96
CA PRO A 45 -6.49 6.21 -3.86
C PRO A 45 -5.80 5.82 -2.54
N ASP A 46 -5.73 4.53 -2.25
CA ASP A 46 -5.12 4.01 -1.02
C ASP A 46 -3.61 4.27 -0.98
N ILE A 47 -2.92 4.03 -2.10
CA ILE A 47 -1.49 4.33 -2.23
C ILE A 47 -1.24 5.83 -2.06
N TYR A 48 -2.09 6.67 -2.65
CA TYR A 48 -1.97 8.12 -2.52
C TYR A 48 -2.18 8.57 -1.05
N ALA A 49 -3.19 8.03 -0.37
CA ALA A 49 -3.43 8.31 1.04
C ALA A 49 -2.27 7.83 1.92
N LEU A 50 -1.74 6.63 1.66
CA LEU A 50 -0.57 6.08 2.35
C LEU A 50 0.67 6.96 2.13
N GLN A 51 0.94 7.37 0.90
CA GLN A 51 2.06 8.25 0.58
C GLN A 51 1.97 9.57 1.35
N LYS A 52 0.77 10.16 1.40
CA LYS A 52 0.52 11.40 2.15
C LYS A 52 0.78 11.19 3.65
N TRP A 53 0.22 10.13 4.23
CA TRP A 53 0.40 9.81 5.65
C TRP A 53 1.87 9.59 6.01
N VAL A 54 2.60 8.77 5.24
CA VAL A 54 4.03 8.54 5.45
C VAL A 54 4.83 9.84 5.34
N SER A 55 4.49 10.69 4.36
CA SER A 55 5.20 11.97 4.16
C SER A 55 4.93 12.96 5.29
N GLU A 56 3.69 13.03 5.78
CA GLU A 56 3.33 13.87 6.93
C GLU A 56 4.03 13.38 8.19
N THR A 57 4.00 12.08 8.48
CA THR A 57 4.71 11.52 9.64
C THR A 57 6.22 11.76 9.55
N ALA A 58 6.85 11.57 8.38
CA ALA A 58 8.29 11.78 8.24
C ALA A 58 8.73 13.24 8.39
N ASN A 59 7.92 14.20 7.93
CA ASN A 59 8.30 15.61 7.90
C ASN A 59 7.77 16.44 9.07
N VAL A 60 6.69 16.01 9.71
CA VAL A 60 6.00 16.79 10.76
C VAL A 60 6.11 16.10 12.11
N GLU A 61 5.82 14.80 12.20
CA GLU A 61 5.74 14.10 13.48
C GLU A 61 7.09 13.53 13.92
N ALA A 62 7.86 12.94 13.00
CA ALA A 62 9.13 12.29 13.28
C ALA A 62 10.19 13.26 13.84
N PRO A 63 10.35 14.51 13.35
CA PRO A 63 11.32 15.44 13.92
C PRO A 63 11.07 15.70 15.41
N GLY A 64 9.81 15.86 15.81
CA GLY A 64 9.46 16.10 17.21
C GLY A 64 9.74 14.90 18.13
N ILE A 65 9.74 13.68 17.61
CA ILE A 65 10.11 12.46 18.35
C ILE A 65 11.64 12.29 18.37
N VAL A 66 12.30 12.51 17.23
CA VAL A 66 13.75 12.36 17.09
C VAL A 66 14.50 13.39 17.94
N GLU A 67 14.00 14.63 18.05
CA GLU A 67 14.58 15.67 18.92
C GLU A 67 14.51 15.33 20.42
N GLN A 68 13.56 14.49 20.85
CA GLN A 68 13.46 14.03 22.24
C GLN A 68 14.48 12.93 22.56
N VAL A 69 15.00 12.26 21.53
CA VAL A 69 16.01 11.22 21.71
C VAL A 69 17.38 11.90 21.80
N PRO A 70 18.09 11.75 22.93
CA PRO A 70 19.43 12.32 23.04
C PRO A 70 20.35 11.71 21.99
N ARG A 71 21.40 12.44 21.62
CA ARG A 71 22.40 11.92 20.70
C ARG A 71 23.02 10.64 21.30
N ILE A 72 22.83 9.51 20.62
CA ILE A 72 23.42 8.22 20.94
C ILE A 72 24.50 7.95 19.90
N GLU A 73 25.74 7.80 20.35
CA GLU A 73 26.87 7.42 19.51
C GLU A 73 27.31 6.00 19.88
N ILE A 74 27.44 5.13 18.89
CA ILE A 74 27.97 3.77 19.07
C ILE A 74 29.31 3.70 18.36
N SER A 75 30.39 3.52 19.13
CA SER A 75 31.75 3.37 18.61
C SER A 75 32.49 2.26 19.36
N ASP A 76 33.22 1.41 18.64
CA ASP A 76 33.98 0.29 19.20
C ASP A 76 33.17 -0.63 20.15
N GLY A 77 31.89 -0.85 19.86
CA GLY A 77 30.99 -1.66 20.70
C GLY A 77 30.58 -0.99 22.02
N ARG A 78 30.88 0.30 22.21
CA ARG A 78 30.49 1.11 23.37
C ARG A 78 29.43 2.13 22.98
N VAL A 79 28.42 2.29 23.83
CA VAL A 79 27.35 3.27 23.66
C VAL A 79 27.68 4.50 24.49
N HIS A 80 27.71 5.67 23.85
CA HIS A 80 27.85 6.97 24.47
C HIS A 80 26.56 7.76 24.28
N VAL A 81 26.05 8.37 25.36
CA VAL A 81 24.83 9.18 25.32
C VAL A 81 25.12 10.49 26.03
N ASP A 82 24.93 11.60 25.34
CA ASP A 82 25.16 12.95 25.89
C ASP A 82 23.92 13.44 26.65
N VAL A 83 23.72 12.91 27.87
CA VAL A 83 22.65 13.32 28.79
C VAL A 83 23.18 13.59 30.18
N LYS A 84 22.63 14.64 30.81
CA LYS A 84 22.98 15.02 32.18
C LYS A 84 22.37 14.03 33.17
N THR A 85 23.21 13.19 33.72
CA THR A 85 22.91 12.25 34.82
C THR A 85 22.73 13.02 36.15
N PRO A 86 21.97 12.51 37.14
CA PRO A 86 21.73 11.10 37.45
C PRO A 86 20.45 10.52 36.85
N TYR A 87 20.46 9.21 36.61
CA TYR A 87 19.26 8.41 36.35
C TYR A 87 18.60 8.07 37.69
N TYR A 88 17.31 8.36 37.83
CA TYR A 88 16.50 7.81 38.93
C TYR A 88 15.86 6.52 38.42
N ILE A 89 16.14 5.40 39.11
CA ILE A 89 15.52 4.09 38.89
C ILE A 89 14.16 4.07 39.58
#